data_AF-A0A4U8UTN6-F1
#
_entry.id   AF-A0A4U8UTN6-F1
#
_cell.length_a   1.000
_cell.length_b   1.000
_cell.length_c   1.000
_cell.angle_alpha   90.00
_cell.angle_beta   90.00
_cell.angle_gamma   90.00
#
_symmetry.space_group_name_H-M   'P 1'
#
loop_
_entity.id
_entity.type
_entity.pdbx_description
1 polymer ?
#
loop_
_entity_poly.entity_id
_entity_poly.type
_entity_poly.pdbx_seq_one_letter_code
_entity_poly.pdbx_strand_id
1 'polypeptide(L)'
;MWTLREQDYAFVEQLCDCFDASTLKLSSGKLLIEALKDQPITQRILEECRTIIPAEMPFFMAVEKLCPYKAPEAATDNTEYKKRIEALKLLQEERDYMQMTKTIDPSQKYGRDNLMENFGQEMRSANRHLIAVFNTLLTVAGAFAFGFFGIEIAYPHLGLDMVKRMIIGLVLAVVVFFADLYFIIKGLGEDIESDKDAFSSTVLNLKKTAGSKTSCSVLTPSEKLPLEVKKEGKAESKKKR
;
A
#
# COMPACT_ATOMS: atom_id res chain seq x y z
N MET A 1 5.24 20.29 16.51
CA MET A 1 6.24 20.63 17.54
C MET A 1 6.89 19.32 17.99
N TRP A 2 8.23 19.20 17.95
CA TRP A 2 8.93 17.93 18.24
C TRP A 2 9.28 17.82 19.72
N THR A 3 8.97 16.68 20.33
CA THR A 3 9.18 16.40 21.75
C THR A 3 9.85 15.04 21.91
N LEU A 4 10.69 14.88 22.93
CA LEU A 4 11.23 13.56 23.29
C LEU A 4 10.22 12.76 24.11
N ARG A 5 10.33 11.44 24.06
CA ARG A 5 9.59 10.54 24.96
C ARG A 5 10.28 10.47 26.31
N GLU A 6 9.53 10.10 27.34
CA GLU A 6 10.06 9.94 28.72
C GLU A 6 11.30 9.04 28.79
N GLN A 7 11.34 7.97 28.00
CA GLN A 7 12.46 7.02 27.92
C GLN A 7 13.74 7.65 27.35
N ASP A 8 13.58 8.60 26.43
CA ASP A 8 14.71 9.23 25.76
C ASP A 8 15.41 10.23 26.71
N TYR A 9 14.70 10.80 27.70
CA TYR A 9 15.31 11.67 28.72
C TYR A 9 16.19 10.89 29.70
N ALA A 10 15.76 9.69 30.12
CA ALA A 10 16.56 8.82 31.00
C ALA A 10 17.87 8.38 30.32
N PHE A 11 17.82 8.14 29.00
CA PHE A 11 19.02 7.87 28.21
C PHE A 11 19.96 9.08 28.16
N VAL A 12 19.43 10.28 27.93
CA VAL A 12 20.24 11.52 27.92
C VAL A 12 20.86 11.78 29.30
N GLU A 13 20.14 11.52 30.39
CA GLU A 13 20.64 11.66 31.76
C GLU A 13 21.80 10.70 32.03
N GLN A 14 21.65 9.40 31.71
CA GLN A 14 22.72 8.41 31.82
C GLN A 14 23.94 8.77 30.97
N LEU A 15 23.71 9.29 29.77
CA LEU A 15 24.77 9.72 28.87
C LEU A 15 25.50 10.96 29.43
N CYS A 16 24.78 11.91 30.03
CA CYS A 16 25.38 13.06 30.69
C CYS A 16 26.20 12.66 31.92
N ASP A 17 25.74 11.69 32.70
CA ASP A 17 26.45 11.18 33.88
C ASP A 17 27.73 10.40 33.50
N CYS A 18 27.71 9.63 32.41
CA CYS A 18 28.88 8.88 31.95
C CYS A 18 30.03 9.76 31.44
N PHE A 19 29.75 11.00 31.04
CA PHE A 19 30.72 11.91 30.41
C PHE A 19 30.97 13.18 31.25
N ASP A 20 30.63 13.18 32.55
CA ASP A 20 30.74 14.36 33.46
C ASP A 20 30.10 15.64 32.88
N ALA A 21 29.05 15.47 32.08
CA ALA A 21 28.38 16.50 31.30
C ALA A 21 27.10 17.03 31.97
N SER A 22 26.79 16.57 33.19
CA SER A 22 25.59 16.94 33.95
C SER A 22 25.54 18.42 34.36
N THR A 23 26.68 19.12 34.35
CA THR A 23 26.78 20.56 34.66
C THR A 23 26.75 21.47 33.43
N LEU A 24 26.60 20.92 32.21
CA LEU A 24 26.62 21.71 30.98
C LEU A 24 25.37 22.59 30.88
N LYS A 25 25.62 23.90 30.87
CA LYS A 25 24.60 24.93 30.75
C LYS A 25 24.50 25.37 29.30
N LEU A 26 23.27 25.46 28.82
CA LEU A 26 22.97 26.07 27.54
C LEU A 26 23.23 27.59 27.61
N SER A 27 23.29 28.28 26.46
CA SER A 27 23.43 29.75 26.40
C SER A 27 22.36 30.49 27.22
N SER A 28 21.20 29.84 27.40
CA SER A 28 20.08 30.29 28.24
C SER A 28 20.29 30.14 29.76
N GLY A 29 21.42 29.59 30.21
CA GLY A 29 21.73 29.37 31.63
C GLY A 29 21.01 28.17 32.28
N LYS A 30 20.10 27.52 31.55
CA LYS A 30 19.42 26.28 31.97
C LYS A 30 20.32 25.06 31.76
N LEU A 31 20.11 24.02 32.58
CA LEU A 31 20.73 22.71 32.39
C LEU A 31 20.22 22.11 31.07
N LEU A 32 21.11 21.40 30.35
CA LEU A 32 20.80 20.80 29.05
C LEU A 32 19.51 19.95 29.07
N ILE A 33 19.36 19.11 30.10
CA ILE A 33 18.22 18.20 30.29
C ILE A 33 16.92 18.97 30.53
N GLU A 34 17.00 20.05 31.31
CA GLU A 34 15.85 20.89 31.66
C GLU A 34 15.39 21.73 30.46
N ALA A 35 16.33 22.23 29.66
CA ALA A 35 16.04 22.90 28.40
C ALA A 35 15.40 21.95 27.38
N LEU A 36 15.83 20.69 27.33
CA LEU A 36 15.30 19.68 26.42
C LEU A 36 13.88 19.20 26.81
N LYS A 37 13.53 19.31 28.10
CA LYS A 37 12.21 18.98 28.64
C LYS A 37 11.20 20.12 28.48
N ASP A 38 11.63 21.36 28.72
CA ASP A 38 10.76 22.54 28.71
C ASP A 38 10.48 23.08 27.30
N GLN A 39 11.36 22.82 26.33
CA GLN A 39 11.30 23.44 25.01
C GLN A 39 11.22 22.40 23.89
N PRO A 40 10.50 22.70 22.80
CA PRO A 40 10.48 21.83 21.65
C PRO A 40 11.86 21.76 21.00
N ILE A 41 12.27 20.56 20.62
CA ILE A 41 13.54 20.33 19.96
C ILE A 41 13.54 21.14 18.66
N THR A 42 14.31 22.21 18.66
CA THR A 42 14.46 23.12 17.52
C THR A 42 15.91 23.04 17.06
N GLN A 43 16.16 23.28 15.77
CA GLN A 43 17.52 23.22 15.20
C GLN A 43 18.54 24.06 15.99
N ARG A 44 18.12 25.21 16.54
CA ARG A 44 18.96 26.07 17.38
C ARG A 44 19.49 25.37 18.63
N ILE A 45 18.64 24.61 19.33
CA ILE A 45 19.05 23.87 20.53
C ILE A 45 20.07 22.79 20.13
N LEU A 46 19.88 22.12 18.99
CA LEU A 46 20.80 21.09 18.52
C LEU A 46 22.19 21.65 18.17
N GLU A 47 22.24 22.85 17.57
CA GLU A 47 23.49 23.56 17.29
C GLU A 47 24.20 24.00 18.58
N GLU A 48 23.47 24.48 19.58
CA GLU A 48 24.03 24.84 20.88
C GLU A 48 24.54 23.60 21.64
N CYS A 49 23.83 22.47 21.58
CA CYS A 49 24.33 21.22 22.15
C CYS A 49 25.65 20.79 21.51
N ARG A 50 25.80 20.96 20.20
CA ARG A 50 27.03 20.59 19.48
C ARG A 50 28.27 21.36 19.95
N THR A 51 28.12 22.62 20.38
CA THR A 51 29.26 23.45 20.79
C THR A 51 29.66 23.23 22.24
N ILE A 52 28.75 22.73 23.08
CA ILE A 52 28.95 22.56 24.52
C ILE A 52 29.42 21.14 24.86
N ILE A 53 29.07 20.16 24.02
CA ILE A 53 29.41 18.75 24.24
C ILE A 53 30.91 18.49 23.99
N PRO A 54 31.62 17.81 24.92
CA PRO A 54 33.03 17.48 24.75
C PRO A 54 33.25 16.53 23.56
N ALA A 55 34.37 16.70 22.85
CA ALA A 55 34.69 15.95 21.63
C ALA A 55 34.82 14.43 21.82
N GLU A 56 34.97 13.96 23.06
CA GLU A 56 35.01 12.53 23.41
C GLU A 56 33.62 11.87 23.42
N MET A 57 32.56 12.66 23.48
CA MET A 57 31.19 12.13 23.50
C MET A 57 30.72 11.85 22.06
N PRO A 58 30.27 10.62 21.74
CA PRO A 58 29.77 10.28 20.41
C PRO A 58 28.37 10.88 20.20
N PHE A 59 28.29 12.19 19.96
CA PHE A 59 27.06 12.93 19.75
C PHE A 59 26.15 12.30 18.68
N PHE A 60 26.75 11.81 17.60
CA PHE A 60 26.02 11.13 16.53
C PHE A 60 25.27 9.88 17.02
N MET A 61 25.90 9.08 17.89
CA MET A 61 25.28 7.88 18.46
C MET A 61 24.11 8.23 19.40
N ALA A 62 24.22 9.35 20.10
CA ALA A 62 23.13 9.87 20.93
C ALA A 62 21.93 10.32 20.06
N VAL A 63 22.20 11.08 19.00
CA VAL A 63 21.16 11.57 18.07
C VAL A 63 20.47 10.43 17.33
N GLU A 64 21.19 9.36 16.98
CA GLU A 64 20.61 8.17 16.34
C GLU A 64 19.67 7.40 17.27
N LYS A 65 19.96 7.38 18.58
CA LYS A 65 19.10 6.74 19.59
C LYS A 65 17.91 7.62 19.97
N LEU A 66 18.05 8.93 19.86
CA LEU A 66 16.99 9.90 20.08
C LEU A 66 15.96 9.81 18.95
N CYS A 67 14.74 9.37 19.27
CA CYS A 67 13.62 9.37 18.33
C CYS A 67 12.67 10.53 18.65
N PRO A 68 12.94 11.75 18.17
CA PRO A 68 12.05 12.87 18.37
C PRO A 68 10.69 12.55 17.73
N TYR A 69 9.64 12.67 18.52
CA TYR A 69 8.28 12.42 18.06
C TYR A 69 7.54 13.75 17.91
N LYS A 70 6.75 13.88 16.85
CA LYS A 70 5.81 15.00 16.73
C LYS A 70 4.61 14.69 17.59
N ALA A 71 4.51 15.33 18.76
CA ALA A 71 3.33 15.26 19.61
C ALA A 71 2.06 15.45 18.75
N PRO A 72 1.01 14.63 18.95
CA PRO A 72 -0.17 14.72 18.12
C PRO A 72 -0.78 16.09 18.42
N GLU A 73 -0.84 16.94 17.40
CA GLU A 73 -1.53 18.22 17.51
C GLU A 73 -2.95 17.90 17.97
N ALA A 74 -3.39 18.52 19.07
CA ALA A 74 -4.72 18.32 19.60
C ALA A 74 -5.71 18.49 18.45
N ALA A 75 -6.38 17.39 18.08
CA ALA A 75 -7.22 17.34 16.90
C ALA A 75 -8.24 18.48 17.00
N THR A 76 -8.12 19.47 16.11
CA THR A 76 -9.13 20.51 16.00
C THR A 76 -10.42 19.80 15.61
N ASP A 77 -11.44 19.92 16.46
CA ASP A 77 -12.67 19.15 16.31
C ASP A 77 -13.51 19.72 15.16
N ASN A 78 -13.12 19.36 13.94
CA ASN A 78 -13.81 19.78 12.76
C ASN A 78 -14.98 18.82 12.49
N THR A 79 -16.16 19.29 12.87
CA THR A 79 -17.44 18.57 12.74
C THR A 79 -17.73 18.08 11.31
N GLU A 80 -17.22 18.77 10.28
CA GLU A 80 -17.38 18.35 8.89
C GLU A 80 -16.57 17.07 8.58
N TYR A 81 -15.34 16.96 9.09
CA TYR A 81 -14.53 15.77 8.89
C TYR A 81 -15.11 14.56 9.62
N LYS A 82 -15.64 14.74 10.83
CA LYS A 82 -16.32 13.66 11.55
C LYS A 82 -17.52 13.12 10.76
N LYS A 83 -18.37 14.01 10.25
CA LYS A 83 -19.50 13.64 9.39
C LYS A 83 -19.06 12.92 8.11
N ARG A 84 -17.98 13.38 7.46
CA ARG A 84 -17.43 12.70 6.27
C ARG A 84 -16.88 11.32 6.59
N ILE A 85 -16.21 11.15 7.73
CA ILE A 85 -15.70 9.85 8.18
C ILE A 85 -16.85 8.89 8.47
N GLU A 86 -17.89 9.35 9.16
CA GLU A 86 -19.10 8.56 9.42
C GLU A 86 -19.78 8.13 8.12
N ALA A 87 -19.93 9.06 7.15
CA ALA A 87 -20.48 8.73 5.84
C ALA A 87 -19.62 7.71 5.07
N LEU A 88 -18.29 7.86 5.07
CA LEU A 88 -17.39 6.91 4.41
C LEU A 88 -17.40 5.54 5.06
N LYS A 89 -17.47 5.47 6.39
CA LYS A 89 -17.59 4.21 7.13
C LYS A 89 -18.89 3.50 6.78
N LEU A 90 -20.01 4.21 6.75
CA LEU A 90 -21.30 3.65 6.39
C LEU A 90 -21.31 3.11 4.95
N LEU A 91 -20.70 3.84 4.00
CA LEU A 91 -20.53 3.38 2.62
C LEU A 91 -19.61 2.15 2.51
N GLN A 92 -18.60 2.06 3.37
CA GLN A 92 -17.71 0.89 3.40
C GLN A 92 -18.42 -0.33 3.97
N GLU A 93 -19.13 -0.17 5.09
CA GLU A 93 -19.93 -1.22 5.71
C GLU A 93 -21.03 -1.72 4.77
N GLU A 94 -21.68 -0.82 4.02
CA GLU A 94 -22.67 -1.20 3.00
C GLU A 94 -22.03 -2.04 1.89
N ARG A 95 -20.86 -1.63 1.37
CA ARG A 95 -20.13 -2.41 0.36
C ARG A 95 -19.72 -3.79 0.89
N ASP A 96 -19.21 -3.85 2.12
CA ASP A 96 -18.78 -5.10 2.76
C ASP A 96 -20.00 -6.01 3.00
N TYR A 97 -21.12 -5.46 3.46
CA TYR A 97 -22.38 -6.19 3.61
C TYR A 97 -22.90 -6.74 2.27
N MET A 98 -22.86 -5.94 1.20
CA MET A 98 -23.25 -6.38 -0.14
C MET A 98 -22.34 -7.50 -0.64
N GLN A 99 -21.03 -7.43 -0.38
CA GLN A 99 -20.10 -8.51 -0.72
C GLN A 99 -20.40 -9.81 0.05
N MET A 100 -20.70 -9.73 1.35
CA MET A 100 -21.03 -10.90 2.18
C MET A 100 -22.36 -11.55 1.75
N THR A 101 -23.35 -10.74 1.38
CA THR A 101 -24.70 -11.21 1.00
C THR A 101 -24.83 -11.63 -0.46
N LYS A 102 -23.86 -11.27 -1.33
CA LYS A 102 -23.82 -11.60 -2.77
C LYS A 102 -24.02 -13.09 -3.08
N THR A 103 -23.59 -13.99 -2.20
CA THR A 103 -23.70 -15.45 -2.42
C THR A 103 -25.08 -16.00 -2.08
N ILE A 104 -25.77 -15.33 -1.15
CA ILE A 104 -27.02 -15.80 -0.52
C ILE A 104 -28.23 -15.42 -1.37
N ASP A 105 -28.21 -14.27 -2.07
CA ASP A 105 -29.32 -13.84 -2.92
C ASP A 105 -29.15 -14.29 -4.39
N PRO A 106 -29.89 -15.30 -4.86
CA PRO A 106 -29.85 -15.74 -6.26
C PRO A 106 -30.43 -14.69 -7.24
N SER A 107 -31.23 -13.73 -6.77
CA SER A 107 -31.78 -12.63 -7.59
C SER A 107 -30.70 -11.64 -8.01
N GLN A 108 -29.71 -11.37 -7.15
CA GLN A 108 -28.58 -10.50 -7.46
C GLN A 108 -27.56 -11.14 -8.40
N LYS A 109 -27.48 -12.47 -8.49
CA LYS A 109 -26.55 -13.18 -9.40
C LYS A 109 -26.80 -12.89 -10.89
N TYR A 110 -28.02 -12.52 -11.27
CA TYR A 110 -28.39 -12.17 -12.64
C TYR A 110 -28.42 -10.66 -12.92
N GLY A 111 -28.12 -9.82 -11.91
CA GLY A 111 -28.04 -8.38 -12.07
C GLY A 111 -26.77 -7.92 -12.82
N ARG A 112 -26.88 -6.75 -13.47
CA ARG A 112 -25.79 -6.03 -14.19
C ARG A 112 -24.47 -5.95 -13.40
N ASP A 113 -24.51 -6.02 -12.08
CA ASP A 113 -23.35 -5.86 -11.20
C ASP A 113 -22.32 -6.97 -11.35
N ASN A 114 -22.74 -8.23 -11.59
CA ASN A 114 -21.78 -9.32 -11.82
C ASN A 114 -21.06 -9.17 -13.16
N LEU A 115 -21.77 -8.72 -14.19
CA LEU A 115 -21.17 -8.48 -15.50
C LEU A 115 -20.12 -7.36 -15.38
N MET A 116 -20.45 -6.27 -14.69
CA MET A 116 -19.57 -5.11 -14.53
C MET A 116 -18.36 -5.40 -13.62
N GLU A 117 -18.52 -6.24 -12.59
CA GLU A 117 -17.41 -6.66 -11.72
C GLU A 117 -16.45 -7.62 -12.43
N ASN A 118 -16.98 -8.59 -13.19
CA ASN A 118 -16.16 -9.46 -14.04
C ASN A 118 -15.41 -8.65 -15.11
N PHE A 119 -16.08 -7.68 -15.75
CA PHE A 119 -15.40 -6.75 -16.66
C PHE A 119 -14.31 -5.93 -15.99
N GLY A 120 -14.50 -5.51 -14.74
CA GLY A 120 -13.47 -4.80 -13.97
C GLY A 120 -12.25 -5.67 -13.67
N GLN A 121 -12.46 -6.95 -13.37
CA GLN A 121 -11.38 -7.92 -13.16
C GLN A 121 -10.65 -8.25 -14.46
N GLU A 122 -11.38 -8.48 -15.55
CA GLU A 122 -10.81 -8.71 -16.90
C GLU A 122 -10.05 -7.48 -17.44
N MET A 123 -10.56 -6.27 -17.20
CA MET A 123 -9.86 -5.04 -17.58
C MET A 123 -8.58 -4.86 -16.76
N ARG A 124 -8.58 -5.28 -15.50
CA ARG A 124 -7.39 -5.22 -14.63
C ARG A 124 -6.32 -6.23 -15.06
N SER A 125 -6.70 -7.43 -15.48
CA SER A 125 -5.74 -8.40 -16.05
C SER A 125 -5.22 -7.94 -17.42
N ALA A 126 -6.09 -7.39 -18.27
CA ALA A 126 -5.69 -6.79 -19.54
C ALA A 126 -4.67 -5.65 -19.36
N ASN A 127 -4.86 -4.79 -18.36
CA ASN A 127 -3.91 -3.72 -18.05
C ASN A 127 -2.53 -4.26 -17.65
N ARG A 128 -2.49 -5.41 -16.96
CA ARG A 128 -1.22 -6.08 -16.61
C ARG A 128 -0.50 -6.64 -17.83
N HIS A 129 -1.22 -7.15 -18.82
CA HIS A 129 -0.60 -7.62 -20.07
C HIS A 129 -0.15 -6.45 -20.94
N LEU A 130 -0.93 -5.37 -21.00
CA LEU A 130 -0.58 -4.16 -21.73
C LEU A 130 0.69 -3.50 -21.18
N ILE A 131 0.84 -3.42 -19.85
CA ILE A 131 2.06 -2.86 -19.26
C ILE A 131 3.29 -3.73 -19.56
N ALA A 132 3.13 -5.05 -19.61
CA ALA A 132 4.21 -5.96 -19.98
C ALA A 132 4.64 -5.75 -21.44
N VAL A 133 3.70 -5.70 -22.38
CA VAL A 133 3.98 -5.43 -23.80
C VAL A 133 4.62 -4.05 -23.97
N PHE A 134 4.10 -3.03 -23.29
CA PHE A 134 4.66 -1.69 -23.34
C PHE A 134 6.11 -1.65 -22.85
N ASN A 135 6.40 -2.33 -21.74
CA ASN A 135 7.76 -2.43 -21.21
C ASN A 135 8.72 -3.06 -22.23
N THR A 136 8.28 -4.10 -22.94
CA THR A 136 9.11 -4.74 -23.97
C THR A 136 9.31 -3.91 -25.23
N LEU A 137 8.34 -3.07 -25.60
CA LEU A 137 8.54 -2.12 -26.68
C LEU A 137 9.55 -1.05 -26.27
N LEU A 138 9.54 -0.63 -25.01
CA LEU A 138 10.47 0.36 -24.48
C LEU A 138 11.91 -0.18 -24.43
N THR A 139 12.11 -1.42 -23.99
CA THR A 139 13.44 -2.06 -23.97
C THR A 139 13.98 -2.31 -25.37
N VAL A 140 13.15 -2.75 -26.31
CA VAL A 140 13.54 -2.97 -27.71
C VAL A 140 13.87 -1.66 -28.42
N ALA A 141 13.06 -0.62 -28.19
CA ALA A 141 13.36 0.73 -28.69
C ALA A 141 14.66 1.28 -28.09
N GLY A 142 14.89 1.04 -26.79
CA GLY A 142 16.13 1.40 -26.11
C GLY A 142 17.35 0.68 -26.67
N ALA A 143 17.25 -0.63 -26.91
CA ALA A 143 18.32 -1.44 -27.51
C ALA A 143 18.62 -1.02 -28.96
N PHE A 144 17.59 -0.70 -29.74
CA PHE A 144 17.75 -0.17 -31.10
C PHE A 144 18.44 1.20 -31.08
N ALA A 145 17.94 2.14 -30.27
CA ALA A 145 18.52 3.46 -30.13
C ALA A 145 19.95 3.40 -29.60
N PHE A 146 20.22 2.51 -28.64
CA PHE A 146 21.56 2.26 -28.13
C PHE A 146 22.48 1.65 -29.20
N GLY A 147 22.01 0.72 -30.02
CA GLY A 147 22.82 0.21 -31.12
C GLY A 147 23.07 1.26 -32.21
N PHE A 148 22.15 2.20 -32.43
CA PHE A 148 22.32 3.27 -33.40
C PHE A 148 23.26 4.40 -32.89
N PHE A 149 22.95 4.98 -31.73
CA PHE A 149 23.72 6.08 -31.12
C PHE A 149 24.98 5.59 -30.38
N GLY A 150 24.95 4.40 -29.78
CA GLY A 150 26.08 3.87 -29.03
C GLY A 150 27.28 3.59 -29.92
N ILE A 151 27.08 3.18 -31.17
CA ILE A 151 28.17 2.97 -32.14
C ILE A 151 28.76 4.31 -32.58
N GLU A 152 27.93 5.33 -32.72
CA GLU A 152 28.37 6.69 -33.05
C GLU A 152 29.26 7.27 -31.94
N ILE A 153 28.88 7.07 -30.68
CA ILE A 153 29.65 7.52 -29.52
C ILE A 153 30.92 6.69 -29.34
N ALA A 154 30.85 5.37 -29.53
CA ALA A 154 31.98 4.47 -29.27
C ALA A 154 33.07 4.52 -30.35
N TYR A 155 32.70 4.71 -31.62
CA TYR A 155 33.64 4.68 -32.75
C TYR A 155 33.46 5.87 -33.71
N PRO A 156 33.71 7.11 -33.25
CA PRO A 156 33.52 8.30 -34.07
C PRO A 156 34.49 8.36 -35.28
N HIS A 157 35.63 7.66 -35.20
CA HIS A 157 36.68 7.63 -36.22
C HIS A 157 36.44 6.61 -37.34
N LEU A 158 35.47 5.68 -37.21
CA LEU A 158 35.25 4.63 -38.21
C LEU A 158 34.34 5.04 -39.38
N GLY A 159 33.76 6.25 -39.37
CA GLY A 159 32.98 6.77 -40.51
C GLY A 159 31.89 5.82 -41.00
N LEU A 160 31.28 5.04 -40.09
CA LEU A 160 30.28 4.03 -40.46
C LEU A 160 29.04 4.73 -41.03
N ASP A 161 28.73 4.39 -42.28
CA ASP A 161 27.54 4.86 -42.98
C ASP A 161 26.27 4.58 -42.17
N MET A 162 25.27 5.45 -42.31
CA MET A 162 24.01 5.42 -41.53
C MET A 162 23.32 4.06 -41.63
N VAL A 163 23.40 3.41 -42.80
CA VAL A 163 22.83 2.08 -43.06
C VAL A 163 23.49 1.02 -42.17
N LYS A 164 24.82 1.06 -41.98
CA LYS A 164 25.53 0.07 -41.16
C LYS A 164 25.16 0.21 -39.68
N ARG A 165 25.02 1.44 -39.19
CA ARG A 165 24.57 1.72 -37.82
C ARG A 165 23.15 1.21 -37.58
N MET A 166 22.26 1.41 -38.56
CA MET A 166 20.90 0.89 -38.53
C MET A 166 20.87 -0.65 -38.48
N ILE A 167 21.70 -1.32 -39.29
CA ILE A 167 21.76 -2.80 -39.31
C ILE A 167 22.22 -3.34 -37.94
N ILE A 168 23.25 -2.75 -37.33
CA ILE A 168 23.76 -3.23 -36.04
C ILE A 168 22.74 -2.95 -34.92
N GLY A 169 22.10 -1.77 -34.93
CA GLY A 169 20.99 -1.47 -34.03
C GLY A 169 19.81 -2.43 -34.18
N LEU A 170 19.46 -2.80 -35.42
CA LEU A 170 18.41 -3.77 -35.71
C LEU A 170 18.76 -5.16 -35.17
N VAL A 171 19.99 -5.63 -35.36
CA VAL A 171 20.43 -6.95 -34.85
C VAL A 171 20.35 -6.99 -33.33
N LEU A 172 20.84 -5.95 -32.63
CA LEU A 172 20.74 -5.87 -31.16
C LEU A 172 19.28 -5.82 -30.69
N ALA A 173 18.44 -5.04 -31.36
CA ALA A 173 17.00 -4.97 -31.06
C ALA A 173 16.30 -6.32 -31.22
N VAL A 174 16.64 -7.10 -32.25
CA VAL A 174 16.08 -8.43 -32.49
C VAL A 174 16.47 -9.42 -31.39
N VAL A 175 17.74 -9.40 -30.94
CA VAL A 175 18.19 -10.27 -29.84
C VAL A 175 17.46 -9.95 -28.53
N VAL A 176 17.35 -8.67 -28.19
CA VAL A 176 16.61 -8.22 -26.99
C VAL A 176 15.12 -8.53 -27.11
N PHE A 177 14.53 -8.34 -28.28
CA PHE A 177 13.13 -8.68 -28.55
C PHE A 177 12.85 -10.17 -28.31
N PHE A 178 13.72 -11.07 -28.77
CA PHE A 178 13.56 -12.50 -28.52
C PHE A 178 13.74 -12.85 -27.03
N ALA A 179 14.67 -12.22 -26.33
CA ALA A 179 14.85 -12.43 -24.89
C ALA A 179 13.59 -11.99 -24.12
N ASP A 180 13.11 -10.77 -24.37
CA ASP A 180 11.94 -10.21 -23.69
C ASP A 180 10.65 -10.96 -24.03
N LEU A 181 10.46 -11.32 -25.31
CA LEU A 181 9.31 -12.12 -25.74
C LEU A 181 9.35 -13.53 -25.15
N TYR A 182 10.53 -14.13 -25.00
CA TYR A 182 10.69 -15.43 -24.32
C TYR A 182 10.26 -15.34 -22.85
N PHE A 183 10.69 -14.30 -22.14
CA PHE A 183 10.29 -14.07 -20.74
C PHE A 183 8.78 -13.78 -20.61
N ILE A 184 8.19 -13.00 -21.52
CA ILE A 184 6.74 -12.78 -21.58
C ILE A 184 6.02 -14.12 -21.75
N ILE A 185 6.32 -14.86 -22.82
CA ILE A 185 5.58 -16.08 -23.16
C ILE A 185 5.69 -17.12 -22.06
N LYS A 186 6.87 -17.26 -21.46
CA LYS A 186 7.08 -18.20 -20.34
C LYS A 186 6.40 -17.74 -19.06
N GLY A 187 6.43 -16.45 -18.75
CA GLY A 187 5.77 -15.88 -17.57
C GLY A 187 4.23 -15.91 -17.68
N LEU A 188 3.68 -15.67 -18.88
CA LEU A 188 2.23 -15.79 -19.13
C LEU A 188 1.77 -17.24 -19.29
N GLY A 189 2.64 -18.16 -19.73
CA GLY A 189 2.30 -19.57 -19.88
C GLY A 189 1.87 -20.21 -18.57
N GLU A 190 2.52 -19.85 -17.46
CA GLU A 190 2.17 -20.33 -16.11
C GLU A 190 0.81 -19.78 -15.63
N ASP A 191 0.46 -18.54 -16.01
CA ASP A 191 -0.84 -17.94 -15.71
C ASP A 191 -1.98 -18.54 -16.58
N ILE A 192 -1.70 -18.82 -17.87
CA ILE A 192 -2.69 -19.34 -18.84
C ILE A 192 -2.99 -20.84 -18.62
N GLU A 193 -2.01 -21.64 -18.18
CA GLU A 193 -2.26 -23.05 -17.83
C GLU A 193 -3.19 -23.17 -16.62
N SER A 194 -3.07 -22.26 -15.63
CA SER A 194 -3.95 -22.24 -14.45
C SER A 194 -5.42 -21.98 -14.78
N ASP A 195 -5.71 -21.14 -15.79
CA ASP A 195 -7.07 -20.82 -16.23
C ASP A 195 -7.69 -21.94 -17.11
N LYS A 196 -6.86 -22.62 -17.90
CA LYS A 196 -7.28 -23.83 -18.64
C LYS A 196 -7.65 -24.98 -17.72
N ASP A 197 -6.91 -25.16 -16.63
CA ASP A 197 -7.21 -26.18 -15.62
C ASP A 197 -8.44 -25.83 -14.77
N ALA A 198 -8.68 -24.55 -14.50
CA ALA A 198 -9.90 -24.06 -13.83
C ALA A 198 -11.16 -24.22 -14.71
N PHE A 199 -11.08 -23.94 -16.01
CA PHE A 199 -12.19 -24.16 -16.94
C PHE A 199 -12.47 -25.66 -17.15
N SER A 200 -11.42 -26.47 -17.34
CA SER A 200 -11.55 -27.92 -17.50
C SER A 200 -12.16 -28.59 -16.26
N SER A 201 -11.71 -28.22 -15.06
CA SER A 201 -12.28 -28.74 -13.81
C SER A 201 -13.72 -28.28 -13.56
N THR A 202 -14.09 -27.05 -13.93
CA THR A 202 -15.48 -26.56 -13.82
C THR A 202 -16.42 -27.30 -14.77
N VAL A 203 -16.01 -27.54 -16.02
CA VAL A 203 -16.80 -28.31 -17.00
C VAL A 203 -16.92 -29.79 -16.61
N LEU A 204 -15.87 -30.38 -16.04
CA LEU A 204 -15.90 -31.74 -15.52
C LEU A 204 -16.81 -31.89 -14.28
N ASN A 205 -16.83 -30.90 -13.38
CA ASN A 205 -17.74 -30.90 -12.23
C ASN A 205 -19.21 -30.69 -12.65
N LEU A 206 -19.49 -29.89 -13.68
CA LEU A 206 -20.85 -29.68 -14.22
C LEU A 206 -21.41 -30.96 -14.87
N LYS A 207 -20.55 -31.80 -15.46
CA LYS A 207 -20.96 -33.09 -16.04
C LYS A 207 -21.24 -34.15 -14.96
N LYS A 208 -20.64 -34.01 -13.76
CA LYS A 208 -20.84 -34.93 -12.63
C LYS A 208 -22.13 -34.67 -11.86
N THR A 209 -22.65 -33.43 -11.86
CA THR A 209 -23.90 -33.05 -11.19
C THR A 209 -25.17 -33.35 -12.00
N ALA A 210 -25.05 -33.64 -13.31
CA ALA A 210 -26.17 -34.05 -14.16
C ALA A 210 -26.57 -35.54 -14.01
N GLY A 211 -25.85 -36.31 -13.19
CA GLY A 211 -25.99 -37.76 -13.08
C GLY A 211 -26.18 -38.29 -11.67
N SER A 212 -27.09 -37.72 -10.85
CA SER A 212 -27.55 -38.42 -9.65
C SER A 212 -28.96 -38.01 -9.25
N LYS A 213 -29.90 -38.96 -9.41
CA LYS A 213 -31.27 -38.88 -8.94
C LYS A 213 -31.34 -39.04 -7.42
N THR A 214 -32.25 -38.26 -6.81
CA THR A 214 -33.10 -38.62 -5.66
C THR A 214 -32.44 -39.11 -4.37
N SER A 215 -32.49 -38.31 -3.30
CA SER A 215 -33.22 -38.70 -2.08
C SER A 215 -33.40 -37.53 -1.12
N CYS A 216 -34.60 -37.44 -0.58
CA CYS A 216 -35.06 -36.50 0.43
C CYS A 216 -34.85 -37.10 1.82
N SER A 217 -34.41 -36.30 2.80
CA SER A 217 -34.74 -36.55 4.21
C SER A 217 -34.58 -35.28 5.05
N VAL A 218 -35.75 -34.74 5.40
CA VAL A 218 -36.16 -34.09 6.66
C VAL A 218 -35.20 -34.31 7.84
N LEU A 219 -34.92 -33.25 8.61
CA LEU A 219 -34.94 -33.23 10.09
C LEU A 219 -34.88 -31.75 10.59
N THR A 220 -35.86 -31.37 11.40
CA THR A 220 -35.90 -30.19 12.30
C THR A 220 -35.96 -30.73 13.76
N PRO A 221 -36.17 -29.93 14.82
CA PRO A 221 -35.36 -28.84 15.40
C PRO A 221 -35.17 -28.98 16.95
N SER A 222 -34.15 -28.36 17.56
CA SER A 222 -34.09 -28.00 19.01
C SER A 222 -32.83 -27.14 19.21
N GLU A 223 -32.69 -26.16 20.11
CA GLU A 223 -33.43 -25.76 21.31
C GLU A 223 -32.89 -24.38 21.76
N LYS A 224 -33.80 -23.41 22.04
CA LYS A 224 -33.87 -22.43 23.18
C LYS A 224 -32.57 -21.77 23.72
N LEU A 225 -32.49 -20.52 24.22
CA LEU A 225 -33.43 -19.52 24.76
C LEU A 225 -32.66 -18.17 25.01
N PRO A 226 -33.20 -17.13 25.69
CA PRO A 226 -33.73 -15.89 25.09
C PRO A 226 -32.98 -14.63 25.56
N LEU A 227 -33.39 -13.45 25.08
CA LEU A 227 -33.63 -12.30 25.97
C LEU A 227 -34.74 -11.44 25.38
N GLU A 228 -35.61 -11.03 26.29
CA GLU A 228 -36.95 -10.49 26.11
C GLU A 228 -36.94 -8.98 26.48
N VAL A 229 -37.99 -8.26 26.08
CA VAL A 229 -38.48 -6.97 26.65
C VAL A 229 -37.69 -5.72 26.20
N LYS A 230 -38.26 -4.60 25.71
CA LYS A 230 -39.61 -4.03 25.81
C LYS A 230 -39.87 -3.07 24.64
N LYS A 231 -41.06 -3.18 24.04
CA LYS A 231 -41.71 -2.10 23.28
C LYS A 231 -42.28 -1.09 24.29
N GLU A 232 -42.10 0.20 24.05
CA GLU A 232 -43.17 1.17 24.31
C GLU A 232 -43.32 2.07 23.08
N GLY A 233 -44.49 1.96 22.46
CA GLY A 233 -44.97 2.97 21.53
C GLY A 233 -45.69 4.07 22.29
N LYS A 234 -45.72 5.27 21.70
CA LYS A 234 -46.83 6.19 21.95
C LYS A 234 -47.17 6.94 20.68
N ALA A 235 -48.39 6.69 20.23
CA ALA A 235 -49.05 7.28 19.10
C ALA A 235 -49.40 8.77 19.32
N GLU A 236 -49.51 9.46 18.18
CA GLU A 236 -50.46 10.51 17.82
C GLU A 236 -50.89 11.58 18.84
N SER A 237 -50.78 12.84 18.41
CA SER A 237 -51.89 13.80 18.51
C SER A 237 -51.77 14.92 17.47
N LYS A 238 -52.60 14.84 16.42
CA LYS A 238 -53.10 16.02 15.67
C LYS A 238 -53.81 16.98 16.64
N LYS A 239 -53.78 18.30 16.38
CA LYS A 239 -54.97 19.20 16.26
C LYS A 239 -54.61 20.70 16.33
N LYS A 240 -55.02 21.42 15.26
CA LYS A 240 -55.50 22.82 15.16
C LYS A 240 -54.91 23.89 16.11
N ARG A 241 -54.31 24.93 15.53
CA ARG A 241 -54.99 26.20 15.17
C ARG A 241 -54.10 27.02 14.26
#